data_AF-A0A935RY03-F1
#
_entry.id   AF-A0A935RY03-F1
#
_cell.length_a   1.000
_cell.length_b   1.000
_cell.length_c   1.000
_cell.angle_alpha   90.00
_cell.angle_beta   90.00
_cell.angle_gamma   90.00
#
_symmetry.space_group_name_H-M   'P 1'
#
loop_
_entity.id
_entity.type
_entity.pdbx_description
1 polymer ?
#
loop_
_entity_poly.entity_id
_entity_poly.type
_entity_poly.pdbx_seq_one_letter_code
_entity_poly.pdbx_strand_id
1 'polypeptide(L)'
;MQIQRVSEYYGAQLDPAINRNIESCIPKINEVKREDTVYVMTDGSMLLTRDEKWKEVKLARIFTHDNILKISDKRSEIRDSVYVSHMGGVGVFYQN
;
A
#
# COMPACT_ATOMS: atom_id res chain seq x y z
N MET A 1 -11.55 -24.62 5.48
CA MET A 1 -12.28 -23.45 6.03
C MET A 1 -12.38 -22.37 4.96
N GLN A 2 -13.49 -21.62 4.82
CA GLN A 2 -13.68 -20.63 3.73
C GLN A 2 -12.56 -19.58 3.63
N ILE A 3 -12.03 -19.13 4.76
CA ILE A 3 -10.90 -18.19 4.84
C ILE A 3 -9.63 -18.71 4.16
N GLN A 4 -9.29 -20.00 4.35
CA GLN A 4 -8.13 -20.59 3.69
C GLN A 4 -8.33 -20.64 2.18
N ARG A 5 -9.53 -21.02 1.72
CA ARG A 5 -9.83 -21.06 0.28
C ARG A 5 -9.66 -19.68 -0.37
N VAL A 6 -10.04 -18.60 0.31
CA VAL A 6 -9.85 -17.24 -0.21
C VAL A 6 -8.38 -16.85 -0.17
N SER A 7 -7.72 -16.98 0.99
CA SER A 7 -6.32 -16.56 1.17
C SER A 7 -5.36 -17.34 0.28
N GLU A 8 -5.46 -18.66 0.24
CA GLU A 8 -4.53 -19.54 -0.48
C GLU A 8 -4.77 -19.47 -1.99
N TYR A 9 -6.03 -19.42 -2.43
CA TYR A 9 -6.35 -19.31 -3.87
C TYR A 9 -5.88 -17.97 -4.45
N TYR A 10 -6.25 -16.84 -3.84
CA TYR A 10 -5.83 -15.53 -4.36
C TYR A 10 -4.32 -15.33 -4.21
N GLY A 11 -3.71 -15.80 -3.12
CA GLY A 11 -2.25 -15.83 -2.99
C GLY A 11 -1.60 -16.56 -4.16
N ALA A 12 -2.01 -17.80 -4.43
CA ALA A 12 -1.48 -18.60 -5.53
C ALA A 12 -1.68 -17.97 -6.93
N GLN A 13 -2.73 -17.16 -7.13
CA GLN A 13 -2.95 -16.45 -8.39
C GLN A 13 -2.14 -15.14 -8.48
N LEU A 14 -1.88 -14.47 -7.36
CA LEU A 14 -1.14 -13.21 -7.30
C LEU A 14 0.37 -13.42 -7.31
N ASP A 15 0.87 -14.48 -6.67
CA ASP A 15 2.30 -14.79 -6.57
C ASP A 15 3.02 -14.77 -7.93
N PRO A 16 2.49 -15.37 -9.03
CA PRO A 16 3.13 -15.29 -10.34
C PRO A 16 3.25 -13.86 -10.89
N ALA A 17 2.25 -13.00 -10.64
CA ALA A 17 2.25 -11.62 -11.10
C ALA A 17 3.22 -10.76 -10.28
N ILE A 18 3.27 -10.99 -8.96
CA ILE A 18 4.22 -10.34 -8.05
C ILE A 18 5.65 -10.75 -8.40
N ASN A 19 5.93 -12.05 -8.55
CA ASN A 19 7.26 -12.58 -8.86
C ASN A 19 7.79 -12.12 -10.22
N ARG A 20 6.89 -11.90 -11.20
CA ARG A 20 7.23 -11.34 -12.52
C ARG A 20 7.29 -9.81 -12.53
N ASN A 21 7.05 -9.17 -11.39
CA ASN A 21 7.00 -7.72 -11.21
C ASN A 21 6.14 -7.05 -12.30
N ILE A 22 4.94 -7.58 -12.54
CA ILE A 22 4.05 -7.06 -13.59
C ILE A 22 3.55 -5.68 -13.18
N GLU A 23 4.21 -4.62 -13.67
CA GLU A 23 3.93 -3.24 -13.27
C GLU A 23 2.49 -2.79 -13.51
N SER A 24 1.78 -3.37 -14.48
CA SER A 24 0.37 -3.06 -14.74
C SER A 24 -0.58 -3.53 -13.63
N CYS A 25 -0.13 -4.48 -12.81
CA CYS A 25 -0.90 -4.98 -11.66
C CYS A 25 -0.58 -4.20 -10.37
N ILE A 26 0.43 -3.34 -10.38
CA ILE A 26 0.75 -2.48 -9.24
C ILE A 26 -0.26 -1.33 -9.21
N PRO A 27 -0.95 -1.10 -8.08
CA PRO A 27 -1.85 0.05 -7.93
C PRO A 27 -1.11 1.37 -8.22
N LYS A 28 -1.66 2.18 -9.12
CA LYS A 28 -1.12 3.49 -9.50
C LYS A 28 -2.18 4.55 -9.28
N ILE A 29 -1.74 5.76 -8.94
CA ILE A 29 -2.61 6.93 -8.99
C ILE A 29 -2.70 7.33 -10.46
N ASN A 30 -3.93 7.49 -10.94
CA ASN A 30 -4.18 7.85 -12.33
C ASN A 30 -3.92 9.34 -12.56
N GLU A 31 -3.48 9.69 -13.77
CA GLU A 31 -3.46 11.06 -14.29
C GLU A 31 -2.61 12.08 -13.50
N VAL A 32 -1.59 11.61 -12.76
CA VAL A 32 -0.67 12.48 -12.01
C VAL A 32 0.26 13.24 -12.97
N LYS A 33 0.24 14.57 -12.89
CA LYS A 33 1.17 15.47 -13.59
C LYS A 33 2.37 15.81 -12.70
N ARG A 34 3.43 16.35 -13.31
CA ARG A 34 4.67 16.65 -12.58
C ARG A 34 4.51 17.81 -11.60
N GLU A 35 3.56 18.69 -11.89
CA GLU A 35 3.23 19.88 -11.11
C GLU A 35 2.27 19.58 -9.94
N ASP A 36 1.64 18.40 -9.95
CA ASP A 36 0.64 18.04 -8.95
C ASP A 36 1.28 17.89 -7.57
N THR A 37 0.59 18.41 -6.55
CA THR A 37 0.97 18.15 -5.16
C THR A 37 0.48 16.76 -4.75
N VAL A 38 1.43 15.87 -4.47
CA VAL A 38 1.17 14.50 -4.01
C VAL A 38 1.50 14.40 -2.53
N TYR A 39 0.61 13.80 -1.76
CA TYR A 39 0.80 13.50 -0.35
C TYR A 39 1.07 12.02 -0.14
N VAL A 40 1.98 11.73 0.77
CA VAL A 40 2.28 10.39 1.25
C VAL A 40 2.09 10.37 2.76
N MET A 41 1.10 9.63 3.23
CA MET A 41 0.93 9.33 4.65
C MET A 41 1.51 7.95 4.92
N THR A 42 2.60 7.87 5.69
CA THR A 42 3.27 6.61 5.98
C THR A 42 3.26 6.33 7.48
N ASP A 43 2.99 5.08 7.84
CA ASP A 43 3.16 4.57 9.19
C ASP A 43 3.81 3.17 9.17
N GLY A 44 4.31 2.73 10.32
CA GLY A 44 4.89 1.41 10.52
C GLY A 44 4.10 0.60 11.54
N SER A 45 4.05 -0.72 11.36
CA SER A 45 3.53 -1.63 12.37
C SER A 45 4.33 -2.94 12.40
N MET A 46 4.04 -3.77 13.40
CA MET A 46 4.61 -5.13 13.50
C MET A 46 3.50 -6.14 13.20
N LEU A 47 3.76 -7.05 12.26
CA LEU A 47 2.87 -8.17 11.94
C LEU A 47 3.44 -9.46 12.50
N LEU A 48 2.61 -10.23 13.20
CA LEU A 48 2.97 -11.54 13.68
C LEU A 48 2.88 -12.55 12.52
N THR A 49 4.02 -13.07 12.10
CA THR A 49 4.17 -14.12 11.09
C THR A 49 4.40 -15.48 11.75
N ARG A 50 4.17 -16.56 10.98
CA ARG A 50 4.29 -17.93 11.50
C ARG A 50 5.74 -18.31 11.81
N ASP A 51 6.62 -18.17 10.82
CA ASP A 51 8.00 -18.67 10.91
C ASP A 51 8.97 -17.62 11.47
N GLU A 52 8.76 -16.35 11.13
CA GLU A 52 9.69 -15.25 11.44
C GLU A 52 9.22 -14.37 12.61
N LYS A 53 8.18 -14.81 13.33
CA LYS A 53 7.56 -14.06 14.44
C LYS A 53 7.19 -12.63 14.02
N TRP A 54 7.51 -11.62 14.83
CA TRP A 54 7.19 -10.22 14.54
C TRP A 54 8.06 -9.68 13.41
N LYS A 55 7.43 -9.32 12.30
CA LYS A 55 8.06 -8.60 11.19
C LYS A 55 7.55 -7.18 11.11
N GLU A 56 8.46 -6.25 10.84
CA GLU A 56 8.13 -4.86 10.55
C GLU A 56 7.46 -4.77 9.17
N VAL A 57 6.41 -3.95 9.10
CA VAL A 57 5.78 -3.53 7.85
C VAL A 57 5.64 -2.01 7.86
N LYS A 58 5.91 -1.39 6.72
CA LYS A 58 5.59 0.01 6.47
C LYS A 58 4.42 0.06 5.50
N LEU A 59 3.44 0.89 5.81
CA LEU A 59 2.27 1.10 4.96
C LEU A 59 2.18 2.58 4.62
N ALA A 60 2.13 2.88 3.33
CA ALA A 60 1.95 4.21 2.80
C ALA A 60 0.58 4.30 2.11
N ARG A 61 -0.11 5.41 2.37
CA ARG A 61 -1.28 5.86 1.61
C ARG A 61 -0.87 7.06 0.77
N ILE A 62 -1.04 6.97 -0.53
CA ILE A 62 -0.62 7.99 -1.50
C ILE A 62 -1.87 8.56 -2.18
N PHE A 63 -1.96 9.89 -2.30
CA PHE A 63 -3.08 10.59 -2.93
C PHE A 63 -2.66 12.00 -3.41
N THR A 64 -3.38 12.55 -4.38
CA THR A 64 -3.17 13.93 -4.87
C THR A 64 -3.96 14.94 -4.05
N HIS A 65 -3.54 16.21 -4.08
CA HIS A 65 -4.25 17.30 -3.40
C HIS A 65 -5.73 17.40 -3.81
N ASP A 66 -6.04 17.22 -5.09
CA ASP A 66 -7.41 17.29 -5.62
C ASP A 66 -8.34 16.19 -5.07
N ASN A 67 -7.76 15.13 -4.48
CA ASN A 67 -8.51 14.10 -3.79
C ASN A 67 -8.87 14.46 -2.33
N ILE A 68 -8.38 15.60 -1.81
CA ILE A 68 -8.73 16.10 -0.49
C ILE A 68 -10.02 16.93 -0.58
N LEU A 69 -11.14 16.32 -0.21
CA LEU A 69 -12.42 17.00 -0.11
C LEU A 69 -12.61 17.60 1.29
N LYS A 70 -12.70 18.92 1.37
CA LYS A 70 -13.16 19.60 2.59
C LYS A 70 -14.67 19.37 2.76
N ILE A 71 -15.07 18.66 3.82
CA ILE A 71 -16.47 18.38 4.15
C ILE A 71 -17.03 19.46 5.09
N SER A 72 -16.19 19.94 6.01
CA SER A 72 -16.52 21.04 6.94
C SER A 72 -15.26 21.78 7.36
N ASP A 73 -15.38 22.80 8.20
CA ASP A 73 -14.22 23.55 8.69
C ASP A 73 -13.23 22.74 9.53
N LYS A 74 -13.67 21.60 10.09
CA LYS A 74 -12.84 20.73 10.93
C LYS A 74 -12.58 19.35 10.33
N ARG A 75 -13.14 19.06 9.14
CA ARG A 75 -13.08 17.71 8.56
C ARG A 75 -12.87 17.76 7.06
N SER A 76 -11.89 16.97 6.62
CA SER A 76 -11.65 16.64 5.22
C SER A 76 -11.65 15.12 5.03
N GLU A 77 -11.84 14.69 3.79
CA GLU A 77 -11.84 13.28 3.38
C GLU A 77 -10.97 13.11 2.14
N ILE A 78 -10.29 11.96 2.06
CA ILE A 78 -9.51 11.56 0.88
C ILE A 78 -10.40 10.64 0.05
N ARG A 79 -10.84 11.11 -1.13
CA ARG A 79 -11.79 10.39 -1.99
C ARG A 79 -11.16 9.20 -2.70
N ASP A 80 -10.00 9.39 -3.30
CA ASP A 80 -9.24 8.34 -3.99
C ASP A 80 -7.79 8.31 -3.52
N SER A 81 -7.25 7.10 -3.40
CA SER A 81 -5.89 6.87 -2.89
C SER A 81 -5.45 5.44 -3.16
N VAL A 82 -4.14 5.25 -3.30
CA VAL A 82 -3.54 3.91 -3.37
C VAL A 82 -2.78 3.59 -2.07
N TYR A 83 -2.79 2.31 -1.72
CA TYR A 83 -2.00 1.78 -0.63
C TYR A 83 -0.81 1.01 -1.18
N VAL A 84 0.37 1.29 -0.63
CA VAL A 84 1.62 0.59 -0.94
C VAL A 84 2.23 0.14 0.38
N SER A 85 2.62 -1.12 0.46
CA SER A 85 3.29 -1.67 1.65
C SER A 85 4.68 -2.18 1.33
N HIS A 86 5.56 -2.12 2.32
CA HIS A 86 6.87 -2.76 2.30
C HIS A 86 7.00 -3.61 3.55
N MET A 87 7.14 -4.93 3.36
CA MET A 87 7.38 -5.88 4.45
C MET A 87 8.87 -6.15 4.55
N GLY A 88 9.50 -5.65 5.61
CA GLY A 88 10.95 -5.61 5.73
C GLY A 88 11.39 -4.62 6.81
N GLY A 89 12.58 -4.85 7.36
CA GLY A 89 13.11 -3.99 8.42
C GLY A 89 13.50 -2.61 7.89
N VAL A 90 13.51 -1.62 8.79
CA VAL A 90 13.87 -0.23 8.50
C VAL A 90 15.21 -0.05 7.76
N GLY A 91 16.19 -0.92 8.00
CA GLY A 91 17.50 -0.88 7.34
C GLY A 91 17.44 -1.13 5.83
N VAL A 92 16.54 -2.00 5.37
CA VAL A 92 16.34 -2.28 3.94
C VAL A 92 15.47 -1.21 3.30
N PHE A 93 14.54 -0.64 4.06
CA PHE A 93 13.61 0.36 3.55
C PHE A 93 14.29 1.65 3.06
N TYR A 94 15.31 2.15 3.77
CA TYR A 94 16.02 3.38 3.41
C TYR A 94 17.15 3.19 2.36
N GLN A 95 17.40 1.96 1.91
CA GLN A 95 18.47 1.66 0.96
C GLN A 95 18.01 1.64 -0.51
N ASN A 96 16.73 1.93 -0.79
CA ASN A 96 16.19 2.06 -2.15
C ASN A 96 16.10 3.51 -2.59
#